data_AF-A0A1M6IIT2-F1
#
_entry.id   AF-A0A1M6IIT2-F1
#
_cell.length_a   1.000
_cell.length_b   1.000
_cell.length_c   1.000
_cell.angle_alpha   90.00
_cell.angle_beta   90.00
_cell.angle_gamma   90.00
#
_symmetry.space_group_name_H-M   'P 1'
#
loop_
_entity.id
_entity.type
_entity.pdbx_description
1 polymer ?
#
loop_
_entity_poly.entity_id
_entity_poly.type
_entity_poly.pdbx_seq_one_letter_code
_entity_poly.pdbx_strand_id
1 'polypeptide(L)'
;MRDGSIYAILYAVAWMLLFLWLLKKYGIKSSSVFVTSFYVLFSISAIFLYHNEFYASSFKTITLFPYVYLFVMVLLSLQPIVSFDKSNVVGLVEPPPSLIAVFTYVFIFLAILSLPNSIGNVVSGITLLLQDSNAGAELYADAHGGGISTKSIADVPRYLFSIFSYISIFVFFYYLVRPKLNKFVLFGLSIVMLYNLVRPISLGLRTDTVMTLFAIMVGYILMRRWIPLKRGKTLVLIGSIFCAVVVGFMLVLSASRFSQNIAGMNGTNLYYIAQSTLNFNNYGLDAGGIRYGDRTCRIFKEFLGFENVPSGIVERRVKYRHMRMNDGVFYTFVGDFTLDFGPVIAFFIFVLYSILFSFLSNVRGGVISFSRLLIVYLEMLIPVQGGMYLFTFSDGGNYSLVAFTLTAILFFKFDHTSSNQIIWASNEYLEYAFLRRFRVIGLK
;
A
#
# COMPACT_ATOMS: atom_id res chain seq x y z
N MET A 1 27.55 19.10 -10.63
CA MET A 1 26.65 18.03 -10.13
C MET A 1 27.13 17.66 -8.74
N ARG A 2 26.22 17.42 -7.79
CA ARG A 2 26.59 16.99 -6.44
C ARG A 2 27.21 15.60 -6.50
N ASP A 3 28.22 15.33 -5.66
CA ASP A 3 28.87 14.02 -5.65
C ASP A 3 27.84 12.92 -5.37
N GLY A 4 27.87 11.84 -6.16
CA GLY A 4 26.91 10.74 -6.05
C GLY A 4 25.60 10.90 -6.83
N SER A 5 25.34 12.04 -7.48
CA SER A 5 24.14 12.22 -8.33
C SER A 5 24.04 11.18 -9.45
N ILE A 6 25.18 10.74 -9.97
CA ILE A 6 25.26 9.67 -10.98
C ILE A 6 24.60 8.37 -10.50
N TYR A 7 24.72 8.03 -9.22
CA TYR A 7 24.14 6.80 -8.68
C TYR A 7 22.62 6.87 -8.56
N ALA A 8 22.06 8.04 -8.23
CA ALA A 8 20.62 8.26 -8.27
C ALA A 8 20.06 8.18 -9.71
N ILE A 9 20.81 8.72 -10.69
CA ILE A 9 20.48 8.60 -12.12
C ILE A 9 20.52 7.13 -12.56
N LEU A 10 21.57 6.39 -12.24
CA LEU A 10 21.69 4.96 -12.56
C LEU A 10 20.53 4.15 -11.95
N TYR A 11 20.15 4.45 -10.70
CA TYR A 11 19.01 3.82 -10.05
C TYR A 11 17.69 4.11 -10.78
N ALA A 12 17.44 5.37 -11.18
CA ALA A 12 16.26 5.73 -11.96
C ALA A 12 16.26 5.09 -13.37
N VAL A 13 17.41 5.03 -14.03
CA VAL A 13 17.58 4.35 -15.32
C VAL A 13 17.27 2.86 -15.19
N ALA A 14 17.76 2.18 -14.14
CA ALA A 14 17.45 0.77 -13.90
C ALA A 14 15.95 0.53 -13.76
N TRP A 15 15.24 1.36 -13.00
CA TRP A 15 13.78 1.29 -12.88
C TRP A 15 13.07 1.57 -14.20
N MET A 16 13.52 2.57 -14.96
CA MET A 16 12.96 2.90 -16.27
C MET A 16 13.13 1.74 -17.26
N LEU A 17 14.31 1.13 -17.32
CA LEU A 17 14.57 -0.01 -18.20
C LEU A 17 13.69 -1.21 -17.83
N LEU A 18 13.56 -1.52 -16.53
CA LEU A 18 12.68 -2.59 -16.07
C LEU A 18 11.22 -2.29 -16.40
N PHE A 19 10.76 -1.07 -16.16
CA PHE A 19 9.40 -0.62 -16.49
C PHE A 19 9.12 -0.77 -17.98
N LEU A 20 10.01 -0.29 -18.86
CA LEU A 20 9.86 -0.40 -20.31
C LEU A 20 9.88 -1.86 -20.78
N TRP A 21 10.74 -2.70 -20.19
CA TRP A 21 10.79 -4.13 -20.47
C TRP A 21 9.48 -4.83 -20.09
N LEU A 22 8.97 -4.58 -18.87
CA LEU A 22 7.68 -5.10 -18.41
C LEU A 22 6.52 -4.55 -19.24
N LEU A 23 6.57 -3.27 -19.62
CA LEU A 23 5.55 -2.63 -20.47
C LEU A 23 5.48 -3.29 -21.84
N LYS A 24 6.64 -3.52 -22.47
CA LYS A 24 6.73 -4.24 -23.74
C LYS A 24 6.25 -5.69 -23.62
N LYS A 25 6.62 -6.36 -22.53
CA LYS A 25 6.35 -7.80 -22.33
C LYS A 25 4.91 -8.08 -21.91
N TYR A 26 4.36 -7.31 -20.97
CA TYR A 26 3.07 -7.55 -20.31
C TYR A 26 1.99 -6.50 -20.60
N GLY A 27 2.36 -5.35 -21.16
CA GLY A 27 1.45 -4.26 -21.52
C GLY A 27 1.12 -3.34 -20.35
N ILE A 28 0.59 -2.15 -20.66
CA ILE A 28 0.17 -1.11 -19.70
C ILE A 28 -0.90 -1.60 -18.72
N LYS A 29 -1.50 -2.75 -19.05
CA LYS A 29 -2.56 -3.37 -18.31
C LYS A 29 -2.09 -4.45 -17.30
N SER A 30 -0.80 -4.59 -17.07
CA SER A 30 -0.28 -5.60 -16.15
C SER A 30 -0.06 -5.04 -14.73
N SER A 31 -0.15 -5.92 -13.73
CA SER A 31 0.04 -5.54 -12.33
C SER A 31 1.49 -5.11 -12.05
N SER A 32 2.45 -5.81 -12.63
CA SER A 32 3.89 -5.53 -12.51
C SER A 32 4.29 -4.19 -13.13
N VAL A 33 3.71 -3.80 -14.28
CA VAL A 33 3.92 -2.46 -14.87
C VAL A 33 3.37 -1.36 -13.98
N PHE A 34 2.21 -1.59 -13.37
CA PHE A 34 1.64 -0.63 -12.42
C PHE A 34 2.56 -0.44 -11.20
N VAL A 35 3.03 -1.51 -10.56
CA VAL A 35 3.95 -1.40 -9.42
C VAL A 35 5.24 -0.70 -9.82
N THR A 36 5.86 -1.09 -10.94
CA THR A 36 7.13 -0.48 -11.39
C THR A 36 7.00 0.98 -11.79
N SER A 37 5.82 1.45 -12.24
CA SER A 37 5.63 2.88 -12.49
C SER A 37 5.77 3.75 -11.23
N PHE A 38 5.43 3.24 -10.04
CA PHE A 38 5.67 3.94 -8.79
C PHE A 38 7.16 4.07 -8.50
N TYR A 39 7.94 3.03 -8.75
CA TYR A 39 9.39 3.08 -8.53
C TYR A 39 10.11 3.99 -9.54
N VAL A 40 9.62 4.10 -10.77
CA VAL A 40 10.06 5.14 -11.71
C VAL A 40 9.75 6.53 -11.15
N LEU A 41 8.53 6.77 -10.68
CA LEU A 41 8.15 8.05 -10.06
C LEU A 41 9.02 8.39 -8.85
N PHE A 42 9.22 7.44 -7.92
CA PHE A 42 10.00 7.65 -6.70
C PHE A 42 11.47 7.92 -7.00
N SER A 43 12.07 7.15 -7.92
CA SER A 43 13.49 7.31 -8.27
C SER A 43 13.77 8.62 -9.00
N ILE A 44 12.90 9.04 -9.93
CA ILE A 44 13.00 10.35 -10.58
C ILE A 44 12.82 11.48 -9.55
N SER A 45 11.83 11.36 -8.67
CA SER A 45 11.58 12.34 -7.61
C SER A 45 12.77 12.47 -6.65
N ALA A 46 13.48 11.37 -6.38
CA ALA A 46 14.70 11.36 -5.57
C ALA A 46 15.84 12.17 -6.18
N ILE A 47 15.98 12.15 -7.51
CA ILE A 47 16.96 12.99 -8.20
C ILE A 47 16.63 14.48 -7.96
N PHE A 48 15.37 14.87 -8.15
CA PHE A 48 14.94 16.26 -7.91
C PHE A 48 15.14 16.67 -6.46
N LEU A 49 14.77 15.81 -5.51
CA LEU A 49 14.91 16.10 -4.09
C LEU A 49 16.38 16.23 -3.67
N TYR A 50 17.26 15.39 -4.20
CA TYR A 50 18.69 15.41 -3.87
C TYR A 50 19.40 16.70 -4.28
N HIS A 51 18.88 17.37 -5.32
CA HIS A 51 19.37 18.65 -5.83
C HIS A 51 18.55 19.85 -5.37
N ASN A 52 17.50 19.64 -4.58
CA ASN A 52 16.66 20.73 -4.10
C ASN A 52 17.43 21.54 -3.03
N GLU A 53 17.60 22.85 -3.24
CA GLU A 53 18.40 23.72 -2.36
C GLU A 53 17.96 23.70 -0.89
N PHE A 54 16.66 23.51 -0.62
CA PHE A 54 16.11 23.48 0.74
C PHE A 54 16.40 22.17 1.50
N TYR A 55 16.52 21.05 0.78
CA TYR A 55 16.67 19.72 1.38
C TYR A 55 18.01 19.05 1.07
N ALA A 56 18.84 19.66 0.23
CA ALA A 56 20.12 19.09 -0.17
C ALA A 56 20.98 18.76 1.07
N SER A 57 21.05 19.67 2.04
CA SER A 57 21.82 19.48 3.27
C SER A 57 21.31 18.34 4.17
N SER A 58 20.07 17.87 3.99
CA SER A 58 19.48 16.79 4.78
C SER A 58 20.01 15.39 4.41
N PHE A 59 20.61 15.24 3.23
CA PHE A 59 21.09 13.95 2.72
C PHE A 59 22.61 13.92 2.62
N LYS A 60 23.22 12.77 2.89
CA LYS A 60 24.65 12.53 2.66
C LYS A 60 24.92 12.20 1.20
N THR A 61 26.19 12.18 0.83
CA THR A 61 26.64 11.69 -0.48
C THR A 61 26.08 10.30 -0.76
N ILE A 62 25.41 10.16 -1.91
CA ILE A 62 24.81 8.90 -2.33
C ILE A 62 25.92 7.95 -2.78
N THR A 63 25.76 6.66 -2.48
CA THR A 63 26.65 5.59 -2.95
C THR A 63 25.90 4.55 -3.77
N LEU A 64 26.62 3.79 -4.61
CA LEU A 64 26.00 2.82 -5.53
C LEU A 64 25.39 1.61 -4.80
N PHE A 65 26.12 1.02 -3.86
CA PHE A 65 25.79 -0.29 -3.30
C PHE A 65 24.43 -0.33 -2.57
N PRO A 66 24.05 0.65 -1.73
CA PRO A 66 22.71 0.70 -1.13
C PRO A 66 21.58 0.70 -2.17
N TYR A 67 21.76 1.36 -3.33
CA TYR A 67 20.75 1.32 -4.38
C TYR A 67 20.69 0.01 -5.14
N VAL A 68 21.84 -0.63 -5.38
CA VAL A 68 21.86 -1.99 -5.94
C VAL A 68 21.13 -2.94 -5.00
N TYR A 69 21.41 -2.87 -3.70
CA TYR A 69 20.74 -3.69 -2.69
C TYR A 69 19.23 -3.41 -2.67
N LEU A 70 18.81 -2.13 -2.59
CA LEU A 70 17.39 -1.76 -2.59
C LEU A 70 16.67 -2.28 -3.83
N PHE A 71 17.28 -2.11 -5.00
CA PHE A 71 16.73 -2.60 -6.27
C PHE A 71 16.50 -4.11 -6.23
N VAL A 72 17.50 -4.90 -5.82
CA VAL A 72 17.39 -6.36 -5.72
C VAL A 72 16.31 -6.78 -4.72
N MET A 73 16.23 -6.14 -3.56
CA MET A 73 15.21 -6.44 -2.56
C MET A 73 13.79 -6.18 -3.07
N VAL A 74 13.58 -5.06 -3.77
CA VAL A 74 12.28 -4.78 -4.38
C VAL A 74 11.99 -5.77 -5.51
N LEU A 75 12.97 -6.19 -6.31
CA LEU A 75 12.78 -7.24 -7.32
C LEU A 75 12.32 -8.57 -6.72
N LEU A 76 12.88 -8.97 -5.57
CA LEU A 76 12.42 -10.15 -4.84
C LEU A 76 10.94 -10.00 -4.42
N SER A 77 10.54 -8.82 -3.96
CA SER A 77 9.13 -8.56 -3.62
C SER A 77 8.19 -8.50 -4.84
N LEU A 78 8.72 -8.15 -6.02
CA LEU A 78 7.99 -8.02 -7.28
C LEU A 78 7.79 -9.37 -7.98
N GLN A 79 8.61 -10.37 -7.67
CA GLN A 79 8.62 -11.66 -8.37
C GLN A 79 7.27 -12.41 -8.35
N PRO A 80 6.53 -12.50 -7.23
CA PRO A 80 5.20 -13.11 -7.22
C PRO A 80 4.21 -12.40 -8.17
N ILE A 81 4.25 -11.06 -8.21
CA ILE A 81 3.39 -10.22 -9.06
C ILE A 81 3.69 -10.44 -10.55
N VAL A 82 4.98 -10.54 -10.92
CA VAL A 82 5.39 -10.85 -12.30
C VAL A 82 4.97 -12.27 -12.69
N SER A 83 5.01 -13.21 -11.74
CA SER A 83 4.56 -14.59 -11.96
C SER A 83 3.06 -14.66 -12.21
N PHE A 84 2.26 -13.85 -11.51
CA PHE A 84 0.83 -13.69 -11.75
C PHE A 84 0.55 -13.15 -13.17
N ASP A 85 1.26 -12.11 -13.61
CA ASP A 85 1.09 -11.55 -14.96
C ASP A 85 1.52 -12.53 -16.06
N LYS A 86 2.58 -13.31 -15.83
CA LYS A 86 3.04 -14.37 -16.75
C LYS A 86 1.99 -15.46 -16.94
N SER A 87 1.20 -15.75 -15.92
CA SER A 87 0.22 -16.84 -15.92
C SER A 87 -1.02 -16.57 -16.79
N ASN A 88 -1.16 -15.36 -17.34
CA ASN A 88 -2.27 -14.96 -18.23
C ASN A 88 -3.65 -15.38 -17.70
N VAL A 89 -3.94 -15.00 -16.45
CA VAL A 89 -5.20 -15.38 -15.79
C VAL A 89 -6.40 -14.85 -16.56
N VAL A 90 -7.28 -15.77 -16.96
CA VAL A 90 -8.52 -15.52 -17.71
C VAL A 90 -9.78 -15.83 -16.90
N GLY A 91 -9.71 -16.70 -15.89
CA GLY A 91 -10.84 -17.08 -15.04
C GLY A 91 -10.62 -16.73 -13.57
N LEU A 92 -11.70 -16.40 -12.88
CA LEU A 92 -11.75 -16.21 -11.42
C LEU A 92 -12.76 -17.21 -10.83
N VAL A 93 -12.30 -18.10 -9.95
CA VAL A 93 -13.18 -19.00 -9.18
C VAL A 93 -13.90 -18.19 -8.10
N GLU A 94 -15.23 -18.20 -8.12
CA GLU A 94 -16.04 -17.58 -7.09
C GLU A 94 -15.95 -18.36 -5.76
N PRO A 95 -15.85 -17.67 -4.61
CA PRO A 95 -16.04 -18.29 -3.31
C PRO A 95 -17.54 -18.60 -3.09
N PRO A 96 -17.87 -19.46 -2.09
CA PRO A 96 -19.26 -19.75 -1.74
C PRO A 96 -20.08 -18.46 -1.52
N PRO A 97 -21.22 -18.27 -2.22
CA PRO A 97 -21.99 -17.02 -2.18
C PRO A 97 -22.48 -16.63 -0.78
N SER A 98 -22.88 -17.61 0.05
CA SER A 98 -23.32 -17.37 1.42
C SER A 98 -22.18 -16.88 2.30
N LEU A 99 -21.00 -17.51 2.21
CA LEU A 99 -19.83 -17.17 3.02
C LEU A 99 -19.36 -15.74 2.74
N ILE A 100 -19.20 -15.38 1.46
CA ILE A 100 -18.76 -14.02 1.09
C ILE A 100 -19.82 -12.98 1.45
N ALA A 101 -21.11 -13.30 1.35
CA ALA A 101 -22.18 -12.41 1.78
C ALA A 101 -22.15 -12.17 3.29
N VAL A 102 -22.08 -13.23 4.12
CA VAL A 102 -21.99 -13.13 5.58
C VAL A 102 -20.76 -12.31 5.99
N PHE A 103 -19.59 -12.64 5.44
CA PHE A 103 -18.35 -11.90 5.70
C PHE A 103 -18.51 -10.40 5.39
N THR A 104 -19.13 -10.08 4.26
CA THR A 104 -19.34 -8.69 3.83
C THR A 104 -20.34 -7.96 4.71
N TYR A 105 -21.46 -8.60 5.08
CA TYR A 105 -22.47 -7.99 5.93
C TYR A 105 -21.97 -7.75 7.35
N VAL A 106 -21.23 -8.70 7.95
CA VAL A 106 -20.59 -8.51 9.25
C VAL A 106 -19.65 -7.31 9.21
N PHE A 107 -18.85 -7.20 8.14
CA PHE A 107 -17.94 -6.08 7.99
C PHE A 107 -18.66 -4.74 7.83
N ILE A 108 -19.70 -4.64 6.99
CA ILE A 108 -20.52 -3.43 6.85
C ILE A 108 -21.16 -3.06 8.20
N PHE A 109 -21.66 -4.05 8.94
CA PHE A 109 -22.23 -3.83 10.27
C PHE A 109 -21.20 -3.26 11.26
N LEU A 110 -20.00 -3.83 11.34
CA LEU A 110 -18.91 -3.29 12.17
C LEU A 110 -18.55 -1.85 11.79
N ALA A 111 -18.56 -1.54 10.50
CA ALA A 111 -18.34 -0.18 10.03
C ALA A 111 -19.44 0.76 10.51
N ILE A 112 -20.71 0.39 10.34
CA ILE A 112 -21.85 1.19 10.79
C ILE A 112 -21.77 1.47 12.30
N LEU A 113 -21.40 0.47 13.11
CA LEU A 113 -21.20 0.66 14.55
C LEU A 113 -20.09 1.68 14.88
N SER A 114 -19.08 1.79 14.02
CA SER A 114 -17.96 2.73 14.21
C SER A 114 -18.24 4.15 13.71
N LEU A 115 -19.26 4.36 12.86
CA LEU A 115 -19.53 5.64 12.19
C LEU A 115 -20.01 6.77 13.12
N PRO A 116 -20.98 6.60 14.04
CA PRO A 116 -21.57 7.71 14.80
C PRO A 116 -20.55 8.55 15.56
N ASN A 117 -19.67 7.92 16.33
CA ASN A 117 -18.61 8.61 17.08
C ASN A 117 -17.56 9.26 16.18
N SER A 118 -17.49 8.83 14.92
CA SER A 118 -16.46 9.27 14.00
C SER A 118 -16.92 10.38 13.06
N ILE A 119 -18.20 10.41 12.68
CA ILE A 119 -18.75 11.45 11.79
C ILE A 119 -18.72 12.81 12.48
N GLY A 120 -19.06 12.89 13.78
CA GLY A 120 -18.96 14.14 14.54
C GLY A 120 -17.53 14.69 14.51
N ASN A 121 -16.54 13.84 14.82
CA ASN A 121 -15.13 14.21 14.77
C ASN A 121 -14.65 14.60 13.36
N VAL A 122 -15.19 13.94 12.33
CA VAL A 122 -14.88 14.28 10.93
C VAL A 122 -15.40 15.66 10.57
N VAL A 123 -16.66 15.95 10.89
CA VAL A 123 -17.29 17.25 10.60
C VAL A 123 -16.58 18.37 11.36
N SER A 124 -16.33 18.19 12.66
CA SER A 124 -15.60 19.16 13.47
C SER A 124 -14.19 19.40 12.94
N GLY A 125 -13.43 18.34 12.64
CA GLY A 125 -12.07 18.45 12.12
C GLY A 125 -12.00 19.14 10.76
N ILE A 126 -12.90 18.82 9.82
CA ILE A 126 -12.97 19.49 8.52
C ILE A 126 -13.36 20.97 8.69
N THR A 127 -14.30 21.26 9.60
CA THR A 127 -14.76 22.63 9.85
C THR A 127 -13.63 23.50 10.38
N LEU A 128 -12.85 22.98 11.35
CA LEU A 128 -11.66 23.63 11.88
C LEU A 128 -10.62 23.90 10.79
N LEU A 129 -10.33 22.91 9.93
CA LEU A 129 -9.40 23.06 8.81
C LEU A 129 -9.82 24.10 7.76
N LEU A 130 -11.12 24.35 7.62
CA LEU A 130 -11.66 25.35 6.69
C LEU A 130 -11.72 26.76 7.30
N GLN A 131 -11.82 26.87 8.62
CA GLN A 131 -12.02 28.14 9.32
C GLN A 131 -10.71 28.75 9.85
N ASP A 132 -9.74 27.90 10.23
CA ASP A 132 -8.47 28.36 10.78
C ASP A 132 -7.28 27.82 9.99
N SER A 133 -6.45 28.76 9.52
CA SER A 133 -5.21 28.49 8.81
C SER A 133 -4.18 27.68 9.61
N ASN A 134 -4.24 27.71 10.96
CA ASN A 134 -3.31 27.01 11.85
C ASN A 134 -3.85 25.68 12.39
N ALA A 135 -5.16 25.42 12.28
CA ALA A 135 -5.82 24.21 12.81
C ALA A 135 -5.18 22.90 12.33
N GLY A 136 -4.60 22.87 11.13
CA GLY A 136 -3.92 21.68 10.61
C GLY A 136 -2.67 21.28 11.41
N ALA A 137 -1.98 22.23 12.04
CA ALA A 137 -0.83 21.96 12.90
C ALA A 137 -1.27 21.46 14.29
N GLU A 138 -2.33 22.06 14.84
CA GLU A 138 -2.91 21.70 16.14
C GLU A 138 -3.53 20.30 16.12
N LEU A 139 -4.39 20.01 15.14
CA LEU A 139 -4.99 18.68 14.98
C LEU A 139 -3.92 17.58 14.82
N TYR A 140 -2.82 17.90 14.13
CA TYR A 140 -1.71 16.97 13.98
C TYR A 140 -0.94 16.77 15.30
N ALA A 141 -0.70 17.84 16.06
CA ALA A 141 -0.07 17.77 17.37
C ALA A 141 -0.92 16.94 18.34
N ASP A 142 -2.23 17.15 18.37
CA ASP A 142 -3.17 16.39 19.20
C ASP A 142 -3.20 14.90 18.80
N ALA A 143 -3.21 14.61 17.50
CA ALA A 143 -3.17 13.23 17.01
C ALA A 143 -1.89 12.47 17.40
N HIS A 144 -0.79 13.18 17.69
CA HIS A 144 0.49 12.59 18.10
C HIS A 144 0.80 12.73 19.60
N GLY A 145 0.22 13.72 20.28
CA GLY A 145 0.40 14.01 21.71
C GLY A 145 -0.65 13.35 22.61
N GLY A 146 -1.84 13.07 22.07
CA GLY A 146 -2.85 12.28 22.74
C GLY A 146 -2.43 10.81 22.81
N GLY A 147 -1.79 10.42 23.91
CA GLY A 147 -1.72 9.01 24.29
C GLY A 147 -3.12 8.42 24.18
N ILE A 148 -3.26 7.28 23.51
CA ILE A 148 -4.55 6.61 23.32
C ILE A 148 -5.05 6.13 24.69
N SER A 149 -5.65 7.03 25.45
CA SER A 149 -6.31 6.77 26.72
C SER A 149 -7.79 6.60 26.44
N THR A 150 -8.17 5.37 26.11
CA THR A 150 -9.34 4.67 26.66
C THR A 150 -9.45 3.31 25.98
N LYS A 151 -9.20 2.24 26.75
CA LYS A 151 -9.46 0.84 26.34
C LYS A 151 -10.94 0.53 26.61
N SER A 152 -11.86 1.26 25.97
CA SER A 152 -13.29 0.99 26.14
C SER A 152 -13.72 -0.16 25.23
N ILE A 153 -14.62 -1.02 25.70
CA ILE A 153 -15.27 -2.06 24.86
C ILE A 153 -15.96 -1.42 23.65
N ALA A 154 -16.40 -0.16 23.79
CA ALA A 154 -17.00 0.62 22.71
C ALA A 154 -16.05 0.85 21.51
N ASP A 155 -14.73 0.70 21.68
CA ASP A 155 -13.76 0.87 20.60
C ASP A 155 -13.45 -0.43 19.84
N VAL A 156 -13.89 -1.59 20.33
CA VAL A 156 -13.65 -2.89 19.69
C VAL A 156 -14.14 -2.93 18.23
N PRO A 157 -15.37 -2.48 17.89
CA PRO A 157 -15.82 -2.43 16.49
C PRO A 157 -14.91 -1.58 15.60
N ARG A 158 -14.40 -0.46 16.12
CA ARG A 158 -13.48 0.43 15.40
C ARG A 158 -12.13 -0.23 15.14
N TYR A 159 -11.57 -0.95 16.11
CA TYR A 159 -10.32 -1.70 15.92
C TYR A 159 -10.49 -2.83 14.89
N LEU A 160 -11.56 -3.63 15.02
CA LEU A 160 -11.86 -4.69 14.05
C LEU A 160 -12.07 -4.13 12.65
N PHE A 161 -12.83 -3.05 12.52
CA PHE A 161 -13.01 -2.36 11.25
C PHE A 161 -11.68 -1.92 10.62
N SER A 162 -10.78 -1.31 11.41
CA SER A 162 -9.47 -0.88 10.94
C SER A 162 -8.63 -2.06 10.43
N ILE A 163 -8.65 -3.19 11.14
CA ILE A 163 -7.92 -4.41 10.77
C ILE A 163 -8.34 -4.93 9.38
N PHE A 164 -9.64 -4.91 9.09
CA PHE A 164 -10.22 -5.41 7.83
C PHE A 164 -10.35 -4.36 6.72
N SER A 165 -9.93 -3.12 6.95
CA SER A 165 -10.10 -2.00 6.01
C SER A 165 -9.55 -2.29 4.60
N TYR A 166 -8.32 -2.79 4.46
CA TYR A 166 -7.76 -3.14 3.15
C TYR A 166 -8.46 -4.32 2.48
N ILE A 167 -8.91 -5.31 3.26
CA ILE A 167 -9.68 -6.45 2.74
C ILE A 167 -11.04 -5.99 2.22
N SER A 168 -11.65 -4.97 2.85
CA SER A 168 -12.93 -4.42 2.38
C SER A 168 -12.83 -3.79 0.99
N ILE A 169 -11.72 -3.13 0.69
CA ILE A 169 -11.44 -2.55 -0.63
C ILE A 169 -11.33 -3.69 -1.66
N PHE A 170 -10.65 -4.78 -1.31
CA PHE A 170 -10.59 -5.97 -2.15
C PHE A 170 -11.99 -6.56 -2.42
N VAL A 171 -12.80 -6.72 -1.37
CA VAL A 171 -14.17 -7.24 -1.50
C VAL A 171 -15.06 -6.30 -2.32
N PHE A 172 -14.90 -4.98 -2.20
CA PHE A 172 -15.61 -4.00 -3.03
C PHE A 172 -15.37 -4.23 -4.53
N PHE A 173 -14.10 -4.34 -4.93
CA PHE A 173 -13.77 -4.63 -6.33
C PHE A 173 -14.24 -6.02 -6.77
N TYR A 174 -14.25 -7.00 -5.87
CA TYR A 174 -14.80 -8.33 -6.16
C TYR A 174 -16.29 -8.26 -6.52
N TYR A 175 -17.10 -7.50 -5.77
CA TYR A 175 -18.52 -7.32 -6.09
C TYR A 175 -18.76 -6.57 -7.41
N LEU A 176 -17.83 -5.73 -7.87
CA LEU A 176 -17.91 -5.06 -9.18
C LEU A 176 -17.67 -5.99 -10.37
N VAL A 177 -16.90 -7.06 -10.15
CA VAL A 177 -16.62 -8.10 -11.15
C VAL A 177 -17.86 -8.96 -11.42
N ARG A 178 -18.75 -9.15 -10.44
CA ARG A 178 -19.92 -10.02 -10.59
C ARG A 178 -20.86 -9.56 -11.72
N PRO A 179 -21.48 -10.50 -12.46
CA PRO A 179 -22.44 -10.16 -13.52
C PRO A 179 -23.62 -9.32 -13.00
N LYS A 180 -24.20 -9.73 -11.86
CA LYS A 180 -25.28 -9.04 -11.16
C LYS A 180 -24.71 -8.24 -9.99
N LEU A 181 -24.96 -6.93 -9.99
CA LEU A 181 -24.48 -6.04 -8.93
C LEU A 181 -25.42 -6.10 -7.73
N ASN A 182 -24.86 -6.34 -6.55
CA ASN A 182 -25.56 -6.09 -5.29
C ASN A 182 -25.36 -4.62 -4.91
N LYS A 183 -26.27 -3.75 -5.36
CA LYS A 183 -26.18 -2.30 -5.16
C LYS A 183 -26.11 -1.91 -3.68
N PHE A 184 -26.82 -2.62 -2.80
CA PHE A 184 -26.82 -2.37 -1.36
C PHE A 184 -25.44 -2.64 -0.76
N VAL A 185 -24.83 -3.78 -1.08
CA VAL A 185 -23.47 -4.12 -0.62
C VAL A 185 -22.45 -3.12 -1.15
N LEU A 186 -22.51 -2.79 -2.44
CA LEU A 186 -21.59 -1.82 -3.04
C LEU A 186 -21.74 -0.42 -2.42
N PHE A 187 -22.95 0.00 -2.11
CA PHE A 187 -23.20 1.26 -1.42
C PHE A 187 -22.61 1.25 0.00
N GLY A 188 -22.86 0.20 0.79
CA GLY A 188 -22.27 0.07 2.13
C GLY A 188 -20.74 0.07 2.11
N LEU A 189 -20.12 -0.69 1.21
CA LEU A 189 -18.66 -0.70 1.04
C LEU A 189 -18.11 0.64 0.52
N SER A 190 -18.87 1.38 -0.28
CA SER A 190 -18.48 2.72 -0.72
C SER A 190 -18.44 3.71 0.44
N ILE A 191 -19.45 3.68 1.33
CA ILE A 191 -19.46 4.51 2.56
C ILE A 191 -18.23 4.19 3.41
N VAL A 192 -17.92 2.90 3.59
CA VAL A 192 -16.73 2.45 4.30
C VAL A 192 -15.44 3.01 3.71
N MET A 193 -15.29 2.89 2.39
CA MET A 193 -14.11 3.37 1.70
C MET A 193 -13.96 4.89 1.84
N LEU A 194 -15.04 5.64 1.66
CA LEU A 194 -15.07 7.10 1.86
C LEU A 194 -14.69 7.48 3.28
N TYR A 195 -15.20 6.75 4.28
CA TYR A 195 -14.83 6.98 5.67
C TYR A 195 -13.33 6.80 5.93
N ASN A 196 -12.73 5.72 5.41
CA ASN A 196 -11.28 5.49 5.52
C ASN A 196 -10.42 6.58 4.85
N LEU A 197 -10.95 7.23 3.81
CA LEU A 197 -10.28 8.33 3.12
C LEU A 197 -10.39 9.65 3.89
N VAL A 198 -11.57 9.96 4.44
CA VAL A 198 -11.88 11.26 5.04
C VAL A 198 -11.42 11.35 6.50
N ARG A 199 -11.52 10.27 7.28
CA ARG A 199 -11.17 10.27 8.70
C ARG A 199 -9.73 10.72 8.99
N PRO A 200 -8.69 10.26 8.27
CA PRO A 200 -7.33 10.71 8.56
C PRO A 200 -7.18 12.22 8.29
N ILE A 201 -7.80 12.73 7.22
CA ILE A 201 -7.79 14.15 6.88
C ILE A 201 -8.36 14.99 8.02
N SER A 202 -9.48 14.56 8.62
CA SER A 202 -10.08 15.28 9.74
C SER A 202 -9.23 15.28 11.02
N LEU A 203 -8.23 14.41 11.11
CA LEU A 203 -7.24 14.37 12.20
C LEU A 203 -5.92 15.05 11.81
N GLY A 204 -5.87 15.76 10.67
CA GLY A 204 -4.63 16.37 10.17
C GLY A 204 -3.59 15.36 9.64
N LEU A 205 -3.99 14.09 9.48
CA LEU A 205 -3.14 13.00 8.97
C LEU A 205 -3.31 12.86 7.45
N ARG A 206 -2.20 12.58 6.74
CA ARG A 206 -2.21 12.40 5.27
C ARG A 206 -1.87 10.99 4.84
N THR A 207 -0.96 10.34 5.56
CA THR A 207 -0.39 9.05 5.20
C THR A 207 -1.48 8.00 4.98
N ASP A 208 -2.39 7.82 5.94
CA ASP A 208 -3.43 6.78 5.86
C ASP A 208 -4.39 6.99 4.67
N THR A 209 -4.70 8.24 4.33
CA THR A 209 -5.51 8.55 3.14
C THR A 209 -4.76 8.20 1.87
N VAL A 210 -3.46 8.52 1.75
CA VAL A 210 -2.64 8.12 0.58
C VAL A 210 -2.54 6.60 0.49
N MET A 211 -2.31 5.89 1.60
CA MET A 211 -2.25 4.43 1.61
C MET A 211 -3.58 3.80 1.18
N THR A 212 -4.69 4.39 1.61
CA THR A 212 -6.03 3.97 1.18
C THR A 212 -6.24 4.21 -0.31
N LEU A 213 -5.83 5.36 -0.86
CA LEU A 213 -5.88 5.62 -2.31
C LEU A 213 -5.07 4.59 -3.10
N PHE A 214 -3.86 4.26 -2.64
CA PHE A 214 -3.05 3.23 -3.26
C PHE A 214 -3.72 1.85 -3.20
N ALA A 215 -4.35 1.50 -2.08
CA ALA A 215 -5.08 0.25 -1.96
C ALA A 215 -6.27 0.18 -2.94
N ILE A 216 -6.99 1.29 -3.13
CA ILE A 216 -8.06 1.40 -4.13
C ILE A 216 -7.51 1.20 -5.55
N MET A 217 -6.40 1.86 -5.89
CA MET A 217 -5.76 1.71 -7.20
C MET A 217 -5.30 0.26 -7.42
N VAL A 218 -4.67 -0.36 -6.43
CA VAL A 218 -4.25 -1.77 -6.49
C VAL A 218 -5.46 -2.69 -6.71
N GLY A 219 -6.55 -2.49 -5.96
CA GLY A 219 -7.77 -3.29 -6.09
C GLY A 219 -8.38 -3.21 -7.49
N TYR A 220 -8.46 -1.99 -8.04
CA TYR A 220 -8.90 -1.76 -9.41
C TYR A 220 -7.96 -2.44 -10.42
N ILE A 221 -6.66 -2.19 -10.34
CA ILE A 221 -5.68 -2.71 -11.31
C ILE A 221 -5.67 -4.23 -11.34
N LEU A 222 -5.78 -4.86 -10.18
CA LEU A 222 -5.80 -6.31 -10.04
C LEU A 222 -7.05 -6.92 -10.70
N MET A 223 -8.24 -6.35 -10.45
CA MET A 223 -9.52 -6.96 -10.85
C MET A 223 -10.10 -6.45 -12.17
N ARG A 224 -9.61 -5.34 -12.73
CA ARG A 224 -10.19 -4.70 -13.93
C ARG A 224 -10.33 -5.60 -15.15
N ARG A 225 -9.55 -6.68 -15.26
CA ARG A 225 -9.68 -7.64 -16.38
C ARG A 225 -11.03 -8.37 -16.39
N TRP A 226 -11.64 -8.54 -15.22
CA TRP A 226 -12.96 -9.15 -15.05
C TRP A 226 -14.09 -8.13 -14.87
N ILE A 227 -13.77 -6.85 -14.67
CA ILE A 227 -14.78 -5.79 -14.60
C ILE A 227 -15.29 -5.48 -16.02
N PRO A 228 -16.61 -5.48 -16.26
CA PRO A 228 -17.17 -5.10 -17.57
C PRO A 228 -16.72 -3.69 -18.01
N LEU A 229 -16.38 -3.52 -19.30
CA LEU A 229 -15.76 -2.28 -19.82
C LEU A 229 -16.55 -1.01 -19.47
N LYS A 230 -17.87 -1.01 -19.66
CA LYS A 230 -18.73 0.14 -19.35
C LYS A 230 -18.56 0.56 -17.88
N ARG A 231 -18.57 -0.41 -16.96
CA ARG A 231 -18.34 -0.18 -15.53
C ARG A 231 -16.91 0.31 -15.27
N GLY A 232 -15.92 -0.31 -15.92
CA GLY A 232 -14.53 0.08 -15.81
C GLY A 232 -14.26 1.54 -16.21
N LYS A 233 -14.86 2.00 -17.31
CA LYS A 233 -14.76 3.41 -17.76
C LYS A 233 -15.39 4.38 -16.76
N THR A 234 -16.58 4.04 -16.25
CA THR A 234 -17.25 4.83 -15.22
C THR A 234 -16.42 4.91 -13.94
N LEU A 235 -15.84 3.79 -13.49
CA LEU A 235 -14.99 3.74 -12.30
C LEU A 235 -13.73 4.60 -12.46
N VAL A 236 -13.10 4.59 -13.64
CA VAL A 236 -11.94 5.46 -13.91
C VAL A 236 -12.35 6.92 -13.87
N LEU A 237 -13.44 7.31 -14.52
CA LEU A 237 -13.91 8.70 -14.51
C LEU A 237 -14.22 9.19 -13.09
N ILE A 238 -15.07 8.46 -12.36
CA ILE A 238 -15.44 8.80 -10.97
C ILE A 238 -14.21 8.79 -10.07
N GLY A 239 -13.36 7.77 -10.19
CA GLY A 239 -12.15 7.62 -9.41
C GLY A 239 -11.13 8.75 -9.67
N SER A 240 -10.97 9.19 -10.92
CA SER A 240 -10.09 10.30 -11.28
C SER A 240 -10.59 11.63 -10.72
N ILE A 241 -11.89 11.93 -10.85
CA ILE A 241 -12.49 13.13 -10.26
C ILE A 241 -12.31 13.12 -8.74
N PHE A 242 -12.65 11.99 -8.10
CA PHE A 242 -12.51 11.83 -6.66
C PHE A 242 -11.05 11.96 -6.19
N CYS A 243 -10.11 11.35 -6.91
CA CYS A 243 -8.68 11.46 -6.62
C CYS A 243 -8.19 12.91 -6.73
N ALA A 244 -8.63 13.64 -7.76
CA ALA A 244 -8.30 15.06 -7.90
C ALA A 244 -8.81 15.89 -6.71
N VAL A 245 -10.03 15.62 -6.23
CA VAL A 245 -10.59 16.29 -5.04
C VAL A 245 -9.76 15.98 -3.79
N VAL A 246 -9.46 14.71 -3.51
CA VAL A 246 -8.68 14.32 -2.32
C VAL A 246 -7.27 14.90 -2.37
N VAL A 247 -6.61 14.87 -3.52
CA VAL A 247 -5.29 15.48 -3.71
C VAL A 247 -5.36 16.99 -3.51
N GLY A 248 -6.40 17.65 -4.05
CA GLY A 248 -6.64 19.08 -3.81
C GLY A 248 -6.73 19.41 -2.31
N PHE A 249 -7.52 18.64 -1.54
CA PHE A 249 -7.60 18.79 -0.09
C PHE A 249 -6.25 18.57 0.60
N MET A 250 -5.45 17.58 0.18
CA MET A 250 -4.12 17.36 0.74
C MET A 250 -3.16 18.51 0.47
N LEU A 251 -3.24 19.13 -0.70
CA LEU A 251 -2.44 20.31 -1.05
C LEU A 251 -2.83 21.50 -0.16
N VAL A 252 -4.12 21.72 0.08
CA VAL A 252 -4.60 22.76 1.00
C VAL A 252 -4.15 22.48 2.44
N LEU A 253 -4.26 21.24 2.92
CA LEU A 253 -3.76 20.85 4.23
C LEU A 253 -2.24 21.07 4.35
N SER A 254 -1.51 20.90 3.24
CA SER A 254 -0.08 21.18 3.14
C SER A 254 0.21 22.67 3.23
N ALA A 255 -0.56 23.50 2.52
CA ALA A 255 -0.46 24.94 2.63
C ALA A 255 -0.76 25.44 4.05
N SER A 256 -1.82 24.96 4.68
CA SER A 256 -2.19 25.33 6.06
C SER A 256 -1.09 24.98 7.05
N ARG A 257 -0.51 23.76 6.99
CA ARG A 257 0.55 23.36 7.93
C ARG A 257 1.88 24.08 7.74
N PHE A 258 2.12 24.69 6.58
CA PHE A 258 3.39 25.34 6.24
C PHE A 258 3.18 26.79 5.76
N SER A 259 2.08 27.44 6.20
CA SER A 259 1.63 28.75 5.72
C SER A 259 2.67 29.87 5.85
N GLN A 260 3.65 29.72 6.74
CA GLN A 260 4.75 30.65 6.92
C GLN A 260 5.98 30.40 6.00
N ASN A 261 5.99 29.33 5.18
CA ASN A 261 7.12 28.97 4.31
C ASN A 261 6.64 28.43 2.95
N ILE A 262 6.22 29.32 2.04
CA ILE A 262 5.72 28.97 0.68
C ILE A 262 6.77 28.18 -0.13
N ALA A 263 8.06 28.51 0.00
CA ALA A 263 9.14 27.76 -0.63
C ALA A 263 9.34 26.35 -0.03
N GLY A 264 8.97 26.16 1.25
CA GLY A 264 8.96 24.87 1.93
C GLY A 264 7.79 23.97 1.53
N MET A 265 6.66 24.52 1.07
CA MET A 265 5.45 23.74 0.74
C MET A 265 5.63 22.80 -0.46
N ASN A 266 6.16 23.29 -1.58
CA ASN A 266 6.43 22.46 -2.77
C ASN A 266 7.56 21.46 -2.51
N GLY A 267 8.58 21.88 -1.76
CA GLY A 267 9.66 21.01 -1.34
C GLY A 267 9.19 19.91 -0.36
N THR A 268 8.15 20.15 0.44
CA THR A 268 7.61 19.18 1.41
C THR A 268 6.93 17.99 0.73
N ASN A 269 6.13 18.21 -0.33
CA ASN A 269 5.48 17.10 -1.03
C ASN A 269 6.49 16.24 -1.78
N LEU A 270 7.44 16.87 -2.48
CA LEU A 270 8.56 16.18 -3.10
C LEU A 270 9.40 15.42 -2.07
N TYR A 271 9.63 16.03 -0.89
CA TYR A 271 10.31 15.42 0.24
C TYR A 271 9.61 14.12 0.65
N TYR A 272 8.29 14.13 0.86
CA TYR A 272 7.57 12.92 1.27
C TYR A 272 7.56 11.80 0.23
N ILE A 273 7.47 12.13 -1.07
CA ILE A 273 7.46 11.14 -2.15
C ILE A 273 8.83 10.45 -2.29
N ALA A 274 9.92 11.18 -2.04
CA ALA A 274 11.24 10.75 -2.45
C ALA A 274 12.25 10.50 -1.32
N GLN A 275 12.05 11.07 -0.13
CA GLN A 275 12.99 10.98 1.00
C GLN A 275 13.35 9.53 1.35
N SER A 276 12.41 8.60 1.19
CA SER A 276 12.58 7.20 1.59
C SER A 276 13.71 6.51 0.86
N THR A 277 13.81 6.74 -0.44
CA THR A 277 14.89 6.16 -1.26
C THR A 277 16.26 6.76 -0.90
N LEU A 278 16.31 8.07 -0.61
CA LEU A 278 17.55 8.75 -0.22
C LEU A 278 18.00 8.35 1.19
N ASN A 279 17.06 8.31 2.14
CA ASN A 279 17.31 7.85 3.51
C ASN A 279 17.76 6.39 3.55
N PHE A 280 17.15 5.53 2.73
CA PHE A 280 17.64 4.16 2.56
C PHE A 280 19.08 4.14 2.04
N ASN A 281 19.42 4.98 1.06
CA ASN A 281 20.78 5.02 0.54
C ASN A 281 21.79 5.41 1.62
N ASN A 282 21.49 6.43 2.42
CA ASN A 282 22.40 6.92 3.43
C ASN A 282 22.52 6.03 4.68
N TYR A 283 21.47 5.28 5.04
CA TYR A 283 21.40 4.61 6.35
C TYR A 283 20.77 3.21 6.33
N GLY A 284 20.19 2.78 5.21
CA GLY A 284 19.46 1.52 5.11
C GLY A 284 20.34 0.27 5.28
N LEU A 285 21.64 0.38 5.01
CA LEU A 285 22.59 -0.73 5.22
C LEU A 285 23.34 -0.67 6.56
N ASP A 286 23.56 0.53 7.09
CA ASP A 286 24.19 0.75 8.40
C ASP A 286 23.64 2.02 9.05
N ALA A 287 22.77 1.81 10.04
CA ALA A 287 22.26 2.88 10.90
C ALA A 287 22.95 2.93 12.26
N GLY A 288 24.08 2.24 12.46
CA GLY A 288 24.76 2.14 13.76
C GLY A 288 24.05 1.22 14.76
N GLY A 289 23.25 0.26 14.28
CA GLY A 289 22.49 -0.68 15.09
C GLY A 289 21.33 -1.31 14.32
N ILE A 290 20.57 -2.18 15.00
CA ILE A 290 19.31 -2.76 14.50
C ILE A 290 18.22 -2.72 15.59
N ARG A 291 16.97 -2.88 15.19
CA ARG A 291 15.77 -2.79 16.04
C ARG A 291 15.18 -4.15 16.44
N TYR A 292 15.81 -5.25 16.05
CA TYR A 292 15.47 -6.62 16.45
C TYR A 292 13.99 -7.00 16.21
N GLY A 293 13.38 -6.51 15.13
CA GLY A 293 11.97 -6.80 14.81
C GLY A 293 10.92 -5.97 15.57
N ASP A 294 11.34 -4.98 16.38
CA ASP A 294 10.44 -4.18 17.24
C ASP A 294 9.50 -3.24 16.46
N ARG A 295 9.64 -3.17 15.13
CA ARG A 295 8.72 -2.45 14.27
C ARG A 295 7.96 -3.41 13.36
N THR A 296 8.67 -4.23 12.59
CA THR A 296 8.05 -5.09 11.57
C THR A 296 7.27 -6.24 12.19
N CYS A 297 7.67 -6.72 13.36
CA CYS A 297 7.12 -7.92 14.00
C CYS A 297 6.65 -7.70 15.45
N ARG A 298 6.37 -6.44 15.83
CA ARG A 298 6.07 -6.03 17.21
C ARG A 298 5.03 -6.92 17.89
N ILE A 299 3.85 -7.09 17.28
CA ILE A 299 2.75 -7.85 17.89
C ILE A 299 3.11 -9.33 18.03
N PHE A 300 3.84 -9.89 17.06
CA PHE A 300 4.31 -11.26 17.15
C PHE A 300 5.31 -11.45 18.30
N LYS A 301 6.20 -10.48 18.51
CA LYS A 301 7.12 -10.49 19.66
C LYS A 301 6.38 -10.36 20.99
N GLU A 302 5.42 -9.43 21.09
CA GLU A 302 4.56 -9.28 22.26
C GLU A 302 3.82 -10.60 22.57
N PHE A 303 3.25 -11.26 21.55
CA PHE A 303 2.54 -12.53 21.71
C PHE A 303 3.45 -13.68 22.15
N LEU A 304 4.69 -13.73 21.65
CA LEU A 304 5.68 -14.73 22.03
C LEU A 304 6.33 -14.47 23.41
N GLY A 305 5.90 -13.42 24.12
CA GLY A 305 6.38 -13.11 25.48
C GLY A 305 7.77 -12.47 25.52
N PHE A 306 8.22 -11.83 24.44
CA PHE A 306 9.48 -11.08 24.47
C PHE A 306 9.36 -9.89 25.42
N GLU A 307 10.34 -9.73 26.30
CA GLU A 307 10.44 -8.58 27.17
C GLU A 307 10.92 -7.33 26.42
N ASN A 308 10.63 -6.14 26.96
CA ASN A 308 11.09 -4.85 26.45
C ASN A 308 10.69 -4.53 25.00
N VAL A 309 9.55 -5.03 24.52
CA VAL A 309 9.00 -4.65 23.20
C VAL A 309 8.33 -3.27 23.30
N PRO A 310 8.75 -2.25 22.53
CA PRO A 310 8.16 -0.92 22.59
C PRO A 310 6.69 -0.93 22.21
N SER A 311 5.85 -0.26 22.99
CA SER A 311 4.39 -0.19 22.81
C SER A 311 3.94 0.69 21.63
N GLY A 312 4.87 1.43 21.01
CA GLY A 312 4.59 2.28 19.85
C GLY A 312 5.78 3.12 19.40
N ILE A 313 5.50 4.06 18.50
CA ILE A 313 6.52 4.87 17.81
C ILE A 313 7.38 5.68 18.79
N VAL A 314 6.76 6.31 19.80
CA VAL A 314 7.47 7.18 20.76
C VAL A 314 8.48 6.39 21.57
N GLU A 315 8.04 5.30 22.21
CA GLU A 315 8.91 4.44 23.01
C GLU A 315 10.03 3.82 22.17
N ARG A 316 9.72 3.41 20.93
CA ARG A 316 10.73 2.88 20.01
C ARG A 316 11.79 3.91 19.66
N ARG A 317 11.40 5.17 19.42
CA ARG A 317 12.36 6.27 19.16
C ARG A 317 13.26 6.52 20.36
N VAL A 318 12.75 6.40 21.59
CA VAL A 318 13.56 6.51 22.81
C VAL A 318 14.54 5.35 22.93
N LYS A 319 14.06 4.11 22.75
CA LYS A 319 14.89 2.89 22.84
C LYS A 319 16.03 2.89 21.81
N TYR A 320 15.74 3.28 20.58
CA TYR A 320 16.70 3.27 19.47
C TYR A 320 17.30 4.63 19.13
N ARG A 321 17.32 5.57 20.09
CA ARG A 321 17.88 6.93 19.91
C ARG A 321 19.37 6.96 19.50
N HIS A 322 20.09 5.87 19.74
CA HIS A 322 21.50 5.71 19.38
C HIS A 322 21.70 5.42 17.88
N MET A 323 20.66 4.97 17.17
CA MET A 323 20.73 4.72 15.74
C MET A 323 20.72 6.04 14.97
N ARG A 324 21.49 6.11 13.88
CA ARG A 324 21.59 7.26 12.97
C ARG A 324 20.29 7.56 12.22
N MET A 325 19.36 6.61 12.23
CA MET A 325 18.06 6.69 11.59
C MET A 325 16.99 6.23 12.57
N ASN A 326 15.90 7.00 12.69
CA ASN A 326 14.77 6.68 13.56
C ASN A 326 13.45 6.72 12.78
N ASP A 327 12.37 6.35 13.46
CA ASP A 327 11.01 6.27 12.93
C ASP A 327 10.33 7.63 12.66
N GLY A 328 11.09 8.73 12.65
CA GLY A 328 10.63 10.09 12.35
C GLY A 328 10.54 10.42 10.87
N VAL A 329 11.22 9.64 10.02
CA VAL A 329 11.30 9.86 8.58
C VAL A 329 11.00 8.57 7.82
N PHE A 330 10.81 8.66 6.50
CA PHE A 330 10.51 7.49 5.68
C PHE A 330 11.81 6.89 5.16
N TYR A 331 11.88 5.55 5.02
CA TYR A 331 13.09 4.84 4.59
C TYR A 331 12.77 3.53 3.82
N THR A 332 11.58 3.42 3.23
CA THR A 332 11.04 2.26 2.49
C THR A 332 10.68 1.09 3.37
N PHE A 333 9.80 0.20 2.89
CA PHE A 333 9.52 -1.07 3.56
C PHE A 333 10.76 -1.97 3.62
N VAL A 334 11.63 -1.95 2.60
CA VAL A 334 12.91 -2.68 2.65
C VAL A 334 13.78 -2.16 3.79
N GLY A 335 13.84 -0.84 3.94
CA GLY A 335 14.55 -0.19 5.06
C GLY A 335 14.02 -0.61 6.42
N ASP A 336 12.71 -0.84 6.54
CA ASP A 336 12.13 -1.34 7.78
C ASP A 336 12.70 -2.71 8.17
N PHE A 337 12.84 -3.62 7.22
CA PHE A 337 13.43 -4.93 7.47
C PHE A 337 14.95 -4.87 7.67
N THR A 338 15.67 -4.00 6.96
CA THR A 338 17.13 -3.88 7.17
C THR A 338 17.46 -3.21 8.50
N LEU A 339 16.67 -2.22 8.94
CA LEU A 339 16.82 -1.65 10.27
C LEU A 339 16.39 -2.61 11.37
N ASP A 340 15.43 -3.52 11.14
CA ASP A 340 15.01 -4.49 12.15
C ASP A 340 15.95 -5.69 12.27
N PHE A 341 16.50 -6.19 11.17
CA PHE A 341 17.24 -7.46 11.15
C PHE A 341 18.66 -7.35 10.60
N GLY A 342 19.07 -6.18 10.12
CA GLY A 342 20.31 -6.01 9.37
C GLY A 342 20.18 -6.46 7.91
N PRO A 343 21.09 -6.02 7.01
CA PRO A 343 20.97 -6.31 5.58
C PRO A 343 21.02 -7.81 5.24
N VAL A 344 21.84 -8.59 5.95
CA VAL A 344 22.02 -10.01 5.63
C VAL A 344 20.75 -10.81 5.94
N ILE A 345 20.19 -10.66 7.13
CA ILE A 345 18.98 -11.39 7.53
C ILE A 345 17.78 -10.88 6.73
N ALA A 346 17.66 -9.57 6.52
CA ALA A 346 16.60 -9.00 5.70
C ALA A 346 16.60 -9.60 4.28
N PHE A 347 17.77 -9.77 3.66
CA PHE A 347 17.87 -10.42 2.34
C PHE A 347 17.27 -11.83 2.33
N PHE A 348 17.61 -12.67 3.31
CA PHE A 348 17.04 -14.02 3.42
C PHE A 348 15.53 -14.00 3.68
N ILE A 349 15.03 -13.04 4.49
CA ILE A 349 13.59 -12.84 4.69
C ILE A 349 12.90 -12.56 3.34
N PHE A 350 13.49 -11.72 2.49
CA PHE A 350 12.91 -11.38 1.18
C PHE A 350 13.00 -12.51 0.16
N VAL A 351 14.05 -13.33 0.21
CA VAL A 351 14.13 -14.57 -0.59
C VAL A 351 13.02 -15.55 -0.18
N LEU A 352 12.86 -15.78 1.13
CA LEU A 352 11.79 -16.64 1.64
C LEU A 352 10.40 -16.08 1.32
N TYR A 353 10.21 -14.77 1.48
CA TYR A 353 9.01 -14.06 1.05
C TYR A 353 8.71 -14.35 -0.42
N SER A 354 9.68 -14.14 -1.32
CA SER A 354 9.49 -14.33 -2.75
C SER A 354 9.07 -15.77 -3.09
N ILE A 355 9.74 -16.77 -2.51
CA ILE A 355 9.45 -18.18 -2.73
C ILE A 355 8.05 -18.54 -2.21
N LEU A 356 7.74 -18.16 -0.96
CA LEU A 356 6.48 -18.47 -0.30
C LEU A 356 5.31 -17.84 -1.06
N PHE A 357 5.39 -16.53 -1.35
CA PHE A 357 4.31 -15.81 -1.99
C PHE A 357 4.12 -16.28 -3.44
N SER A 358 5.19 -16.56 -4.19
CA SER A 358 5.07 -17.17 -5.53
C SER A 358 4.36 -18.53 -5.51
N PHE A 359 4.54 -19.31 -4.43
CA PHE A 359 3.82 -20.58 -4.26
C PHE A 359 2.34 -20.35 -3.90
N LEU A 360 2.06 -19.45 -2.96
CA LEU A 360 0.70 -19.17 -2.48
C LEU A 360 -0.18 -18.49 -3.52
N SER A 361 0.39 -17.64 -4.38
CA SER A 361 -0.34 -16.93 -5.45
C SER A 361 -0.39 -17.69 -6.79
N ASN A 362 0.05 -18.94 -6.83
CA ASN A 362 0.16 -19.70 -8.07
C ASN A 362 -1.20 -19.91 -8.78
N VAL A 363 -1.22 -19.63 -10.08
CA VAL A 363 -2.38 -19.74 -10.96
C VAL A 363 -2.39 -21.14 -11.59
N ARG A 364 -3.56 -21.80 -11.59
CA ARG A 364 -3.71 -23.16 -12.15
C ARG A 364 -4.65 -23.14 -13.34
N GLY A 365 -4.19 -23.63 -14.50
CA GLY A 365 -5.02 -23.73 -15.70
C GLY A 365 -5.57 -22.39 -16.23
N GLY A 366 -4.89 -21.27 -15.97
CA GLY A 366 -5.36 -19.92 -16.33
C GLY A 366 -6.48 -19.39 -15.45
N VAL A 367 -6.79 -20.07 -14.34
CA VAL A 367 -7.82 -19.70 -13.38
C VAL A 367 -7.19 -19.44 -12.01
N ILE A 368 -7.60 -18.36 -11.35
CA ILE A 368 -7.20 -18.03 -9.97
C ILE A 368 -8.41 -18.12 -9.04
N SER A 369 -8.20 -18.57 -7.82
CA SER A 369 -9.26 -18.56 -6.80
C SER A 369 -9.29 -17.25 -6.02
N PHE A 370 -10.42 -16.98 -5.36
CA PHE A 370 -10.61 -15.79 -4.54
C PHE A 370 -9.52 -15.64 -3.46
N SER A 371 -9.17 -16.73 -2.77
CA SER A 371 -8.15 -16.72 -1.71
C SER A 371 -6.76 -16.38 -2.25
N ARG A 372 -6.37 -16.95 -3.40
CA ARG A 372 -5.09 -16.65 -4.06
C ARG A 372 -5.05 -15.25 -4.63
N LEU A 373 -6.17 -14.75 -5.15
CA LEU A 373 -6.26 -13.37 -5.63
C LEU A 373 -6.12 -12.37 -4.47
N LEU A 374 -6.63 -12.71 -3.28
CA LEU A 374 -6.43 -11.92 -2.05
C LEU A 374 -4.94 -11.87 -1.64
N ILE A 375 -4.21 -12.98 -1.80
CA ILE A 375 -2.76 -13.02 -1.58
C ILE A 375 -2.05 -12.08 -2.57
N VAL A 376 -2.36 -12.15 -3.87
CA VAL A 376 -1.79 -11.23 -4.89
C VAL A 376 -2.11 -9.77 -4.58
N TYR A 377 -3.30 -9.48 -4.07
CA TYR A 377 -3.66 -8.14 -3.63
C TYR A 377 -2.74 -7.64 -2.51
N LEU A 378 -2.53 -8.46 -1.47
CA LEU A 378 -1.59 -8.15 -0.39
C LEU A 378 -0.16 -7.95 -0.92
N GLU A 379 0.30 -8.84 -1.80
CA GLU A 379 1.62 -8.74 -2.45
C GLU A 379 1.80 -7.43 -3.21
N MET A 380 0.76 -6.92 -3.88
CA MET A 380 0.82 -5.63 -4.56
C MET A 380 0.79 -4.43 -3.59
N LEU A 381 0.07 -4.52 -2.48
CA LEU A 381 -0.01 -3.43 -1.50
C LEU A 381 1.37 -3.10 -0.90
N ILE A 382 2.14 -4.13 -0.53
CA ILE A 382 3.42 -4.00 0.16
C ILE A 382 4.40 -3.08 -0.60
N PRO A 383 4.77 -3.35 -1.87
CA PRO A 383 5.73 -2.54 -2.59
C PRO A 383 5.13 -1.21 -3.10
N VAL A 384 3.82 -1.10 -3.34
CA VAL A 384 3.19 0.16 -3.79
C VAL A 384 3.15 1.18 -2.65
N GLN A 385 2.70 0.77 -1.47
CA GLN A 385 2.64 1.63 -0.29
C GLN A 385 4.03 1.83 0.33
N GLY A 386 4.74 0.73 0.55
CA GLY A 386 6.03 0.69 1.21
C GLY A 386 7.18 1.25 0.38
N GLY A 387 7.02 1.43 -0.93
CA GLY A 387 8.06 1.98 -1.80
C GLY A 387 8.40 3.44 -1.48
N MET A 388 7.38 4.27 -1.16
CA MET A 388 7.60 5.67 -0.75
C MET A 388 7.61 5.88 0.76
N TYR A 389 7.00 4.99 1.54
CA TYR A 389 6.78 5.17 2.97
C TYR A 389 7.59 4.15 3.79
N LEU A 390 7.02 3.66 4.87
CA LEU A 390 7.47 2.59 5.74
C LEU A 390 6.64 1.34 5.45
N PHE A 391 6.99 0.21 6.05
CA PHE A 391 6.19 -1.01 5.94
C PHE A 391 4.81 -0.79 6.59
N THR A 392 3.75 -0.65 5.77
CA THR A 392 2.40 -0.32 6.24
C THR A 392 1.83 -1.32 7.25
N PHE A 393 2.35 -2.54 7.24
CA PHE A 393 1.89 -3.61 8.11
C PHE A 393 2.74 -3.76 9.38
N SER A 394 3.56 -2.76 9.75
CA SER A 394 4.26 -2.69 11.04
C SER A 394 3.31 -2.32 12.18
N ASP A 395 3.77 -2.49 13.43
CA ASP A 395 3.01 -2.08 14.63
C ASP A 395 1.59 -2.67 14.64
N GLY A 396 0.55 -1.86 14.83
CA GLY A 396 -0.86 -2.30 14.75
C GLY A 396 -1.24 -2.92 13.40
N GLY A 397 -0.52 -2.59 12.33
CA GLY A 397 -0.70 -3.20 11.00
C GLY A 397 -0.38 -4.70 10.96
N ASN A 398 0.35 -5.25 11.94
CA ASN A 398 0.54 -6.71 12.03
C ASN A 398 -0.82 -7.42 12.19
N TYR A 399 -1.81 -6.82 12.86
CA TYR A 399 -3.16 -7.39 12.95
C TYR A 399 -3.84 -7.49 11.58
N SER A 400 -3.62 -6.54 10.67
CA SER A 400 -4.12 -6.63 9.30
C SER A 400 -3.47 -7.77 8.53
N LEU A 401 -2.17 -8.05 8.70
CA LEU A 401 -1.54 -9.24 8.11
C LEU A 401 -2.15 -10.54 8.61
N VAL A 402 -2.42 -10.62 9.92
CA VAL A 402 -3.13 -11.77 10.51
C VAL A 402 -4.52 -11.90 9.89
N ALA A 403 -5.27 -10.81 9.76
CA ALA A 403 -6.60 -10.83 9.14
C ALA A 403 -6.56 -11.27 7.67
N PHE A 404 -5.58 -10.81 6.88
CA PHE A 404 -5.35 -11.29 5.52
C PHE A 404 -5.11 -12.79 5.49
N THR A 405 -4.23 -13.28 6.37
CA THR A 405 -3.87 -14.70 6.47
C THR A 405 -5.07 -15.56 6.85
N LEU A 406 -5.82 -15.16 7.89
CA LEU A 406 -7.02 -15.88 8.33
C LEU A 406 -8.11 -15.89 7.28
N THR A 407 -8.30 -14.76 6.59
CA THR A 407 -9.29 -14.64 5.51
C THR A 407 -8.89 -15.52 4.31
N ALA A 408 -7.61 -15.51 3.93
CA ALA A 408 -7.10 -16.39 2.87
C ALA A 408 -7.29 -17.87 3.24
N ILE A 409 -6.95 -18.28 4.46
CA ILE A 409 -7.15 -19.66 4.95
C ILE A 409 -8.63 -20.04 4.94
N LEU A 410 -9.51 -19.15 5.43
CA LEU A 410 -10.95 -19.38 5.47
C LEU A 410 -11.49 -19.70 4.07
N PHE A 411 -11.19 -18.86 3.08
CA PHE A 411 -11.67 -19.06 1.70
C PHE A 411 -10.95 -20.19 0.97
N PHE A 412 -9.65 -20.43 1.25
CA PHE A 412 -8.89 -21.51 0.64
C PHE A 412 -9.53 -22.89 0.89
N LYS A 413 -10.09 -23.11 2.08
CA LYS A 413 -10.80 -24.36 2.42
C LYS A 413 -12.00 -24.65 1.50
N PHE A 414 -12.60 -23.61 0.91
CA PHE A 414 -13.77 -23.71 0.04
C PHE A 414 -13.45 -23.55 -1.45
N ASP A 415 -12.19 -23.31 -1.81
CA ASP A 415 -11.79 -23.20 -3.22
C ASP A 415 -11.93 -24.53 -3.98
N HIS A 416 -11.94 -25.65 -3.26
CA HIS A 416 -12.00 -27.02 -3.81
C HIS A 416 -13.38 -27.68 -3.75
N THR A 417 -14.39 -27.03 -3.17
CA THR A 417 -15.76 -27.59 -3.10
C THR A 417 -16.56 -27.31 -4.38
N SER A 418 -17.35 -28.30 -4.79
CA SER A 418 -17.98 -28.50 -6.11
C SER A 418 -19.06 -27.49 -6.55
N SER A 419 -19.24 -26.37 -5.83
CA SER A 419 -20.24 -25.33 -6.14
C SER A 419 -19.67 -24.07 -6.81
N ASN A 420 -18.36 -24.03 -7.08
CA ASN A 420 -17.70 -22.78 -7.47
C ASN A 420 -17.91 -22.47 -8.97
N GLN A 421 -18.58 -21.35 -9.25
CA GLN A 421 -18.71 -20.80 -10.60
C GLN A 421 -17.42 -20.08 -11.01
N ILE A 422 -17.13 -20.03 -12.32
CA ILE A 422 -15.99 -19.29 -12.86
C ILE A 422 -16.49 -18.03 -13.53
N ILE A 423 -15.96 -16.87 -13.11
CA ILE A 423 -16.12 -15.61 -13.83
C ILE A 423 -15.00 -15.51 -14.87
N TRP A 424 -15.38 -15.45 -16.13
CA TRP A 424 -14.43 -15.26 -17.23
C TRP A 424 -14.11 -13.79 -17.44
N ALA A 425 -12.89 -13.51 -17.89
CA ALA A 425 -12.49 -12.17 -18.30
C ALA A 425 -13.40 -11.64 -19.42
N SER A 426 -13.56 -10.32 -19.50
CA SER A 426 -14.40 -9.70 -20.52
C SER A 426 -13.96 -10.07 -21.94
N ASN A 427 -14.91 -10.19 -22.89
CA ASN A 427 -14.63 -10.59 -24.28
C ASN A 427 -13.51 -9.74 -24.93
N GLU A 428 -13.47 -8.44 -24.69
CA GLU A 428 -12.41 -7.56 -25.18
C GLU A 428 -11.04 -7.81 -24.52
N TYR A 429 -11.01 -8.26 -23.25
CA TYR A 429 -9.75 -8.71 -22.63
C TYR A 429 -9.29 -10.02 -23.24
N LEU A 430 -10.22 -10.93 -23.57
CA LEU A 430 -9.92 -12.16 -24.28
C LEU A 430 -9.40 -11.87 -25.69
N GLU A 431 -9.99 -10.94 -26.43
CA GLU A 431 -9.47 -10.47 -27.72
C GLU A 431 -8.08 -9.84 -27.60
N TYR A 432 -7.85 -8.98 -26.60
CA TYR A 432 -6.52 -8.42 -26.32
C TYR A 432 -5.50 -9.52 -25.98
N ALA A 433 -5.87 -10.51 -25.17
CA ALA A 433 -5.01 -11.64 -24.81
C ALA A 433 -4.78 -12.58 -25.99
N PHE A 434 -5.77 -12.78 -26.85
CA PHE A 434 -5.72 -13.58 -28.07
C PHE A 434 -4.78 -12.94 -29.11
N LEU A 435 -5.00 -11.66 -29.46
CA LEU A 435 -4.13 -10.89 -30.35
C LEU A 435 -2.67 -10.86 -29.85
N ARG A 436 -2.47 -10.89 -28.53
CA ARG A 436 -1.14 -10.96 -27.91
C ARG A 436 -0.47 -12.33 -28.07
N ARG A 437 -1.21 -13.44 -28.02
CA ARG A 437 -0.68 -14.79 -28.31
C ARG A 437 -0.17 -14.88 -29.75
N PHE A 438 -0.89 -14.29 -30.71
CA PHE A 438 -0.48 -14.31 -32.11
C PHE A 438 0.70 -13.39 -32.43
N ARG A 439 0.79 -12.21 -31.79
CA ARG A 439 1.98 -11.32 -31.92
C ARG A 439 3.28 -11.96 -31.40
N VAL A 440 3.21 -12.84 -30.41
CA VAL A 440 4.40 -13.55 -29.87
C VAL A 440 4.80 -14.73 -30.77
N ILE A 441 3.87 -15.27 -31.57
CA ILE A 441 4.12 -16.40 -32.48
C ILE A 441 4.63 -15.93 -33.86
N GLY A 442 4.70 -14.63 -34.12
CA GLY A 442 5.29 -14.12 -35.37
C GLY A 442 4.51 -14.48 -36.64
N LEU A 443 3.23 -14.82 -36.51
CA LEU A 443 2.34 -14.93 -37.66
C LEU A 443 1.82 -13.51 -37.97
N LYS A 444 2.45 -12.90 -38.98
CA LYS A 444 1.94 -11.71 -39.67
C LYS A 444 0.69 -12.06 -40.45
#